data_AF-A0A812IIF8-F1
#
_entry.id   AF-A0A812IIF8-F1
#
_cell.length_a   1.000
_cell.length_b   1.000
_cell.length_c   1.000
_cell.angle_alpha   90.00
_cell.angle_beta   90.00
_cell.angle_gamma   90.00
#
_symmetry.space_group_name_H-M   'P 1'
#
loop_
_entity.id
_entity.type
_entity.pdbx_description
1 polymer ?
#
loop_
_entity_poly.entity_id
_entity_poly.type
_entity_poly.pdbx_seq_one_letter_code
_entity_poly.pdbx_strand_id
1 'polypeptide(L)'
;MGAAAANRSDPDDLYQDDVFPWFHLIQWSAESATSNRVFRYDIPGVQEAARGLTKTEDAFLEACPNELPQDSGFSMDDNTNFAEWAGALLDWNPELRFVRFRLVPRRLTEDAFWSRYFATLRQSIQDLLFRTSSDEDLETSDKALRHSEVPPSPGIVAEPPAPSD
;
A
#
# COMPACT_ATOMS: atom_id res chain seq x y z
N MET A 1 37.46 -35.65 -13.06
CA MET A 1 37.84 -34.37 -13.72
C MET A 1 36.66 -33.91 -14.56
N GLY A 2 36.31 -32.62 -14.49
CA GLY A 2 35.26 -31.97 -15.30
C GLY A 2 33.94 -31.77 -14.55
N ALA A 3 33.91 -30.88 -13.55
CA ALA A 3 33.53 -29.47 -13.66
C ALA A 3 32.02 -29.29 -13.39
N ALA A 4 31.73 -28.98 -12.11
CA ALA A 4 30.45 -28.47 -11.66
C ALA A 4 30.14 -27.18 -12.42
N ALA A 5 29.03 -27.17 -13.16
CA ALA A 5 28.48 -25.94 -13.70
C ALA A 5 28.02 -25.09 -12.49
N ALA A 6 28.81 -24.05 -12.22
CA ALA A 6 28.43 -22.98 -11.31
C ALA A 6 27.13 -22.37 -11.86
N ASN A 7 26.02 -22.62 -11.16
CA ASN A 7 24.78 -21.88 -11.31
C ASN A 7 25.09 -20.45 -10.84
N ARG A 8 25.61 -19.61 -11.73
CA ARG A 8 25.68 -18.16 -11.52
C ARG A 8 24.24 -17.68 -11.52
N SER A 9 23.68 -17.46 -10.34
CA SER A 9 22.54 -16.58 -10.18
C SER A 9 22.94 -15.24 -10.79
N ASP A 10 22.30 -14.87 -11.90
CA ASP A 10 22.50 -13.57 -12.54
C ASP A 10 22.06 -12.48 -11.54
N PRO A 11 22.90 -11.47 -11.25
CA PRO A 11 22.55 -10.39 -10.34
C PRO A 11 21.52 -9.41 -10.92
N ASP A 12 21.13 -9.59 -12.19
CA ASP A 12 20.08 -8.79 -12.87
C ASP A 12 18.65 -9.20 -12.45
N ASP A 13 18.45 -10.36 -11.81
CA ASP A 13 17.15 -10.81 -11.28
C ASP A 13 16.67 -10.05 -10.02
N LEU A 14 17.39 -8.99 -9.62
CA LEU A 14 17.15 -8.23 -8.39
C LEU A 14 16.37 -6.93 -8.59
N TYR A 15 16.00 -6.57 -9.82
CA TYR A 15 15.12 -5.42 -10.07
C TYR A 15 13.66 -5.86 -10.04
N GLN A 16 13.06 -5.81 -8.85
CA GLN A 16 11.62 -6.04 -8.64
C GLN A 16 10.72 -5.07 -9.43
N ASP A 17 11.31 -4.06 -10.09
CA ASP A 17 10.68 -3.07 -10.95
C ASP A 17 10.38 -3.57 -12.39
N ASP A 18 10.87 -4.74 -12.80
CA ASP A 18 10.77 -5.20 -14.20
C ASP A 18 9.42 -5.83 -14.59
N VAL A 19 8.53 -6.08 -13.62
CA VAL A 19 7.22 -6.67 -13.93
C VAL A 19 6.22 -5.57 -14.28
N PHE A 20 6.09 -5.29 -15.58
CA PHE A 20 4.99 -4.50 -16.10
C PHE A 20 3.63 -5.11 -15.70
N PRO A 21 2.62 -4.33 -15.24
CA PRO A 21 2.51 -2.85 -15.28
C PRO A 21 2.70 -2.15 -13.91
N TRP A 22 3.21 -2.83 -12.89
CA TRP A 22 3.09 -2.39 -11.48
C TRP A 22 3.68 -1.00 -11.20
N PHE A 23 4.89 -0.73 -11.71
CA PHE A 23 5.53 0.58 -11.54
C PHE A 23 4.66 1.73 -12.09
N HIS A 24 4.07 1.55 -13.28
CA HIS A 24 3.24 2.55 -13.93
C HIS A 24 1.93 2.79 -13.17
N LEU A 25 1.32 1.72 -12.66
CA LEU A 25 0.10 1.83 -11.84
C LEU A 25 0.36 2.57 -10.54
N ILE A 26 1.52 2.33 -9.92
CA ILE A 26 1.95 3.02 -8.70
C ILE A 26 2.20 4.50 -8.98
N GLN A 27 2.94 4.82 -10.06
CA GLN A 27 3.19 6.19 -10.47
C GLN A 27 1.90 6.95 -10.76
N TRP A 28 0.99 6.35 -11.53
CA TRP A 28 -0.33 6.93 -11.82
C TRP A 28 -1.17 7.16 -10.55
N SER A 29 -1.14 6.20 -9.62
CA SER A 29 -1.84 6.33 -8.34
C SER A 29 -1.27 7.45 -7.45
N ALA A 30 0.03 7.71 -7.57
CA ALA A 30 0.75 8.74 -6.82
C ALA A 30 0.65 10.15 -7.44
N GLU A 31 0.05 10.35 -8.62
CA GLU A 31 -0.08 11.68 -9.26
C GLU A 31 -0.79 12.71 -8.38
N SER A 32 -1.68 12.27 -7.50
CA SER A 32 -2.40 13.13 -6.56
C SER A 32 -1.63 13.39 -5.26
N ALA A 33 -0.41 12.87 -5.11
CA ALA A 33 0.37 13.00 -3.88
C ALA A 33 1.06 14.37 -3.78
N THR A 34 1.22 14.86 -2.54
CA THR A 34 1.97 16.08 -2.27
C THR A 34 3.47 15.88 -2.46
N SER A 35 4.15 16.85 -3.06
CA SER A 35 5.53 16.77 -3.59
C SER A 35 6.65 16.58 -2.55
N ASN A 36 6.34 16.28 -1.29
CA ASN A 36 7.31 16.18 -0.21
C ASN A 36 7.30 14.82 0.51
N ARG A 37 6.96 13.74 -0.21
CA ARG A 37 6.93 12.38 0.34
C ARG A 37 7.87 11.47 -0.44
N VAL A 38 8.70 10.73 0.29
CA VAL A 38 9.50 9.63 -0.25
C VAL A 38 8.66 8.36 -0.14
N PHE A 39 8.28 7.78 -1.27
CA PHE A 39 7.50 6.55 -1.30
C PHE A 39 8.42 5.34 -1.24
N ARG A 40 8.05 4.35 -0.42
CA ARG A 40 8.54 2.98 -0.57
C ARG A 40 7.49 2.20 -1.34
N TYR A 41 7.90 1.60 -2.44
CA TYR A 41 6.99 0.83 -3.30
C TYR A 41 6.86 -0.59 -2.75
N ASP A 42 5.73 -0.90 -2.12
CA ASP A 42 5.38 -2.26 -1.73
C ASP A 42 4.65 -2.97 -2.88
N ILE A 43 5.40 -3.34 -3.92
CA ILE A 43 4.86 -4.08 -5.07
C ILE A 43 4.17 -5.38 -4.63
N PRO A 44 4.73 -6.21 -3.73
CA PRO A 44 4.05 -7.40 -3.23
C PRO A 44 2.71 -7.08 -2.56
N GLY A 45 2.63 -6.04 -1.74
CA GLY A 45 1.39 -5.58 -1.11
C GLY A 45 0.34 -5.14 -2.13
N VAL A 46 0.76 -4.38 -3.16
CA VAL A 46 -0.12 -3.96 -4.27
C VAL A 46 -0.65 -5.16 -5.04
N GLN A 47 0.21 -6.13 -5.33
CA GLN A 47 -0.16 -7.38 -5.99
C GLN A 47 -1.16 -8.19 -5.16
N GLU A 48 -0.95 -8.32 -3.85
CA GLU A 48 -1.89 -9.03 -3.00
C GLU A 48 -3.25 -8.32 -2.94
N ALA A 49 -3.25 -6.99 -2.83
CA ALA A 49 -4.48 -6.20 -2.90
C ALA A 49 -5.22 -6.45 -4.23
N ALA A 50 -4.51 -6.40 -5.36
CA ALA A 50 -5.05 -6.65 -6.69
C ALA A 50 -5.64 -8.06 -6.86
N ARG A 51 -5.04 -9.09 -6.23
CA ARG A 51 -5.60 -10.47 -6.18
C ARG A 51 -6.86 -10.52 -5.34
N GLY A 52 -6.90 -9.80 -4.22
CA GLY A 52 -8.06 -9.70 -3.35
C GLY A 52 -9.33 -9.27 -4.09
N LEU A 53 -9.21 -8.38 -5.07
CA LEU A 53 -10.33 -7.83 -5.84
C LEU A 53 -11.01 -8.83 -6.78
N THR A 54 -10.34 -9.94 -7.14
CA THR A 54 -10.75 -10.78 -8.28
C THR A 54 -11.03 -12.23 -7.91
N LYS A 55 -11.25 -12.52 -6.62
CA LYS A 55 -11.49 -13.90 -6.15
C LYS A 55 -12.79 -14.49 -6.71
N THR A 56 -13.85 -13.70 -6.78
CA THR A 56 -15.17 -14.10 -7.31
C THR A 56 -15.87 -12.94 -7.99
N GLU A 57 -16.91 -13.23 -8.79
CA GLU A 57 -17.76 -12.23 -9.44
C GLU A 57 -18.41 -11.27 -8.43
N ASP A 58 -18.96 -11.82 -7.34
CA ASP A 58 -19.63 -11.01 -6.32
C ASP A 58 -18.63 -10.21 -5.49
N ALA A 59 -17.47 -10.79 -5.16
CA ALA A 59 -16.40 -10.06 -4.50
C ALA A 59 -15.91 -8.87 -5.33
N PHE A 60 -15.82 -9.03 -6.65
CA PHE A 60 -15.47 -7.92 -7.54
C PHE A 60 -16.51 -6.81 -7.50
N LEU A 61 -17.80 -7.14 -7.57
CA LEU A 61 -18.86 -6.13 -7.58
C LEU A 61 -19.03 -5.42 -6.24
N GLU A 62 -18.77 -6.12 -5.14
CA GLU A 62 -18.76 -5.54 -3.80
C GLU A 62 -17.52 -4.65 -3.57
N ALA A 63 -16.34 -5.11 -3.99
CA ALA A 63 -15.08 -4.38 -3.81
C ALA A 63 -14.89 -3.24 -4.82
N CYS A 64 -15.49 -3.33 -6.01
CA CYS A 64 -15.36 -2.35 -7.08
C CYS A 64 -16.71 -1.71 -7.45
N PRO A 65 -17.33 -0.94 -6.52
CA PRO A 65 -18.65 -0.36 -6.74
C PRO A 65 -18.63 0.88 -7.65
N ASN A 66 -17.52 1.62 -7.65
CA ASN A 66 -17.42 2.95 -8.27
C ASN A 66 -16.52 2.91 -9.49
N GLU A 67 -16.89 3.67 -10.52
CA GLU A 67 -16.09 3.91 -11.72
C GLU A 67 -15.11 5.06 -11.50
N LEU A 68 -14.05 5.12 -12.30
CA LEU A 68 -13.15 6.26 -12.33
C LEU A 68 -13.90 7.55 -12.72
N PRO A 69 -13.55 8.71 -12.13
CA PRO A 69 -14.08 10.00 -12.55
C PRO A 69 -13.86 10.29 -14.04
N GLN A 70 -14.75 11.06 -14.67
CA GLN A 70 -14.64 11.39 -16.10
C GLN A 70 -13.37 12.20 -16.44
N ASP A 71 -12.85 12.96 -15.48
CA ASP A 71 -11.62 13.75 -15.58
C ASP A 71 -10.34 12.93 -15.31
N SER A 72 -10.46 11.63 -15.05
CA SER A 72 -9.31 10.74 -14.82
C SER A 72 -8.47 10.46 -16.07
N GLY A 73 -8.97 10.78 -17.26
CA GLY A 73 -8.35 10.44 -18.53
C GLY A 73 -8.44 8.95 -18.88
N PHE A 74 -9.29 8.17 -18.19
CA PHE A 74 -9.51 6.76 -18.46
C PHE A 74 -10.17 6.51 -19.82
N SER A 75 -9.61 5.58 -20.58
CA SER A 75 -10.16 5.07 -21.83
C SER A 75 -9.58 3.67 -22.12
N MET A 76 -10.34 2.78 -22.76
CA MET A 76 -9.83 1.47 -23.21
C MET A 76 -9.35 1.49 -24.67
N ASP A 77 -9.19 2.68 -25.25
CA ASP A 77 -8.62 2.84 -26.59
C ASP A 77 -7.09 2.84 -26.60
N ASP A 78 -6.50 2.71 -27.79
CA ASP A 78 -5.05 2.68 -28.00
C ASP A 78 -4.37 4.04 -27.74
N ASN A 79 -5.13 5.08 -27.37
CA ASN A 79 -4.60 6.41 -27.08
C ASN A 79 -4.13 6.55 -25.63
N THR A 80 -4.41 5.57 -24.78
CA THR A 80 -4.02 5.57 -23.37
C THR A 80 -3.37 4.25 -22.98
N ASN A 81 -2.65 4.24 -21.86
CA ASN A 81 -1.92 3.06 -21.40
C ASN A 81 -2.83 2.02 -20.70
N PHE A 82 -4.11 2.33 -20.45
CA PHE A 82 -4.99 1.47 -19.66
C PHE A 82 -5.27 0.13 -20.34
N ALA A 83 -5.40 0.10 -21.67
CA ALA A 83 -5.58 -1.14 -22.41
C ALA A 83 -4.36 -2.07 -22.29
N GLU A 84 -3.15 -1.51 -22.36
CA GLU A 84 -1.91 -2.27 -22.19
C GLU A 84 -1.76 -2.79 -20.75
N TRP A 85 -2.06 -1.95 -19.75
CA TRP A 85 -2.05 -2.36 -18.35
C TRP A 85 -3.06 -3.46 -18.07
N ALA A 86 -4.28 -3.33 -18.61
CA ALA A 86 -5.33 -4.34 -18.51
C ALA A 86 -4.87 -5.68 -19.11
N GLY A 87 -4.22 -5.67 -20.27
CA GLY A 87 -3.64 -6.85 -20.90
C GLY A 87 -2.64 -7.56 -19.98
N ALA A 88 -1.68 -6.81 -19.44
CA ALA A 88 -0.67 -7.36 -18.54
C ALA A 88 -1.25 -7.89 -17.22
N LEU A 89 -2.26 -7.21 -16.66
CA LEU A 89 -2.97 -7.66 -15.46
C LEU A 89 -3.71 -8.98 -15.69
N LEU A 90 -4.30 -9.18 -16.87
CA LEU A 90 -4.96 -10.44 -17.25
C LEU A 90 -3.96 -11.59 -17.40
N ASP A 91 -2.77 -11.31 -17.92
CA ASP A 91 -1.71 -12.31 -18.06
C ASP A 91 -1.12 -12.71 -16.70
N TRP A 92 -0.98 -11.73 -15.80
CA TRP A 92 -0.49 -11.96 -14.45
C TRP A 92 -1.49 -12.68 -13.54
N ASN A 93 -2.80 -12.38 -13.66
CA ASN A 93 -3.84 -12.97 -12.81
C ASN A 93 -4.93 -13.70 -13.62
N PRO A 94 -4.86 -15.04 -13.70
CA PRO A 94 -5.88 -15.85 -14.38
C PRO A 94 -7.29 -15.71 -13.78
N GLU A 95 -7.42 -15.42 -12.47
CA GLU A 95 -8.72 -15.23 -11.83
C GLU A 95 -9.39 -13.94 -12.32
N LEU A 96 -8.62 -12.86 -12.49
CA LEU A 96 -9.11 -11.62 -13.11
C LEU A 96 -9.68 -11.87 -14.51
N ARG A 97 -8.99 -12.69 -15.32
CA ARG A 97 -9.48 -13.09 -16.65
C ARG A 97 -10.79 -13.86 -16.57
N PHE A 98 -10.91 -14.78 -15.63
CA PHE A 98 -12.13 -15.56 -15.43
C PHE A 98 -13.30 -14.66 -15.01
N VAL A 99 -13.09 -13.79 -14.02
CA VAL A 99 -14.10 -12.84 -13.53
C VAL A 99 -14.53 -11.90 -14.65
N ARG A 100 -13.59 -11.33 -15.41
CA ARG A 100 -13.89 -10.50 -16.59
C ARG A 100 -14.78 -11.24 -17.58
N PHE A 101 -14.41 -12.46 -17.98
CA PHE A 101 -15.18 -13.24 -18.95
C PHE A 101 -16.61 -13.57 -18.46
N ARG A 102 -16.79 -13.69 -17.14
CA ARG A 102 -18.11 -13.95 -16.55
C ARG A 102 -18.97 -12.69 -16.47
N LEU A 103 -18.36 -11.56 -16.12
CA LEU A 103 -19.06 -10.29 -15.93
C LEU A 103 -19.28 -9.52 -17.24
N VAL A 104 -18.39 -9.64 -18.22
CA VAL A 104 -18.44 -8.89 -19.48
C VAL A 104 -18.78 -9.83 -20.66
N PRO A 105 -19.77 -9.50 -21.51
CA PRO A 105 -20.68 -8.35 -21.44
C PRO A 105 -21.95 -8.60 -20.60
N ARG A 106 -22.00 -9.68 -19.81
CA ARG A 106 -23.26 -10.18 -19.21
C ARG A 106 -23.87 -9.25 -18.16
N ARG A 107 -23.03 -8.57 -17.37
CA ARG A 107 -23.42 -7.69 -16.25
C ARG A 107 -22.81 -6.29 -16.37
N LEU A 108 -21.63 -6.17 -17.00
CA LEU A 108 -20.91 -4.91 -17.20
C LEU A 108 -20.42 -4.80 -18.66
N THR A 109 -20.23 -3.57 -19.14
CA THR A 109 -19.43 -3.32 -20.34
C THR A 109 -17.94 -3.49 -20.03
N GLU A 110 -17.13 -3.66 -21.06
CA GLU A 110 -15.67 -3.74 -20.93
C GLU A 110 -15.11 -2.48 -20.24
N ASP A 111 -15.53 -1.29 -20.69
CA ASP A 111 -15.12 -0.01 -20.11
C ASP A 111 -15.54 0.12 -18.65
N ALA A 112 -16.78 -0.26 -18.30
CA ALA A 112 -17.26 -0.18 -16.92
C ALA A 112 -16.51 -1.15 -16.01
N PHE A 113 -16.19 -2.35 -16.49
CA PHE A 113 -15.39 -3.32 -15.75
C PHE A 113 -14.00 -2.76 -15.41
N TRP A 114 -13.29 -2.26 -16.42
CA TRP A 114 -11.93 -1.74 -16.22
C TRP A 114 -11.91 -0.44 -15.43
N SER A 115 -12.86 0.47 -15.70
CA SER A 115 -13.00 1.71 -14.93
C SER A 115 -13.18 1.43 -13.44
N ARG A 116 -14.03 0.47 -13.08
CA ARG A 116 -14.22 0.05 -11.68
C ARG A 116 -12.98 -0.60 -11.09
N TYR A 117 -12.36 -1.51 -11.84
CA TYR A 117 -11.16 -2.19 -11.38
C TYR A 117 -10.01 -1.21 -11.10
N PHE A 118 -9.73 -0.31 -12.03
CA PHE A 118 -8.67 0.68 -11.87
C PHE A 118 -9.00 1.71 -10.78
N ALA A 119 -10.28 2.07 -10.57
CA ALA A 119 -10.68 2.93 -9.46
C ALA A 119 -10.31 2.31 -8.11
N THR A 120 -10.74 1.06 -7.87
CA THR A 120 -10.44 0.38 -6.60
C THR A 120 -8.96 0.04 -6.45
N LEU A 121 -8.29 -0.35 -7.53
CA LEU A 121 -6.85 -0.60 -7.49
C LEU A 121 -6.07 0.67 -7.15
N ARG A 122 -6.42 1.81 -7.75
CA ARG A 122 -5.82 3.11 -7.44
C ARG A 122 -5.98 3.45 -5.95
N GLN A 123 -7.19 3.30 -5.41
CA GLN A 123 -7.44 3.53 -3.98
C GLN A 123 -6.61 2.60 -3.10
N SER A 124 -6.55 1.30 -3.44
CA SER A 124 -5.76 0.32 -2.70
C SER A 124 -4.26 0.67 -2.69
N ILE A 125 -3.73 1.10 -3.83
CA ILE A 125 -2.35 1.57 -3.95
C ILE A 125 -2.13 2.83 -3.11
N GLN A 126 -3.03 3.81 -3.21
CA GLN A 126 -2.94 5.05 -2.43
C GLN A 126 -2.95 4.77 -0.93
N ASP A 127 -3.82 3.87 -0.47
CA ASP A 127 -3.87 3.44 0.93
C ASP A 127 -2.54 2.83 1.36
N LEU A 128 -1.94 1.94 0.56
CA LEU A 128 -0.63 1.36 0.87
C LEU A 128 0.48 2.42 0.90
N LEU A 129 0.50 3.34 -0.07
CA LEU A 129 1.51 4.39 -0.17
C LEU A 129 1.43 5.43 0.96
N PHE A 130 0.22 5.73 1.45
CA PHE A 130 0.01 6.78 2.44
C PHE A 130 -0.14 6.27 3.87
N ARG A 131 -0.54 5.02 4.08
CA ARG A 131 -0.69 4.43 5.42
C ARG A 131 0.64 4.32 6.18
N THR A 132 1.75 4.10 5.48
CA THR A 132 3.11 4.06 6.10
C THR A 132 3.56 5.40 6.67
N SER A 133 2.86 6.52 6.40
CA SER A 133 3.24 7.85 6.89
C SER A 133 2.58 8.29 8.20
N SER A 134 1.67 7.50 8.78
CA SER A 134 0.94 7.89 10.01
C SER A 134 1.32 7.09 11.25
N ASP A 135 2.00 5.96 11.12
CA ASP A 135 2.33 5.10 12.27
C ASP A 135 3.68 5.42 12.94
N GLU A 136 4.53 6.30 12.37
CA GLU A 136 5.83 6.65 12.97
C GLU A 136 5.84 7.96 13.80
N ASP A 137 4.74 8.74 13.82
CA ASP A 137 4.70 10.04 14.53
C ASP A 137 4.12 9.99 15.96
N LEU A 138 3.67 8.83 16.45
CA LEU A 138 3.01 8.73 17.78
C LEU A 138 3.82 8.03 18.87
N GLU A 139 5.00 7.49 18.58
CA GLU A 139 5.83 6.81 19.59
C GLU A 139 7.02 7.66 20.10
N THR A 140 6.78 8.93 20.45
CA THR A 140 7.75 9.72 21.26
C THR A 140 7.06 10.67 22.27
N SER A 141 5.84 10.39 22.72
CA SER A 141 5.19 11.23 23.75
C SER A 141 4.87 10.53 25.08
N ASP A 142 5.06 9.22 25.22
CA ASP A 142 4.69 8.53 26.47
C ASP A 142 5.83 8.42 27.51
N LYS A 143 7.09 8.70 27.15
CA LYS A 143 8.23 8.51 28.08
C LYS A 143 8.62 9.72 28.94
N ALA A 144 7.91 10.85 28.83
CA ALA A 144 8.28 12.10 29.52
C ALA A 144 7.54 12.38 30.84
N LEU A 145 6.58 11.54 31.26
CA LEU A 145 5.75 11.84 32.46
C LEU A 145 5.99 10.91 33.67
N ARG A 146 7.11 10.17 33.72
CA ARG A 146 7.47 9.32 34.87
C ARG A 146 8.89 9.56 35.39
N HIS A 147 9.25 10.82 35.66
CA HIS A 147 10.30 11.16 36.63
C HIS A 147 9.99 12.51 37.28
N SER A 148 8.90 12.55 38.06
CA SER A 148 8.70 13.54 39.12
C SER A 148 8.46 12.78 40.43
N GLU A 149 9.44 11.95 40.81
CA GLU A 149 9.56 11.48 42.18
C GLU A 149 10.52 12.45 42.88
N VAL A 150 9.94 13.40 43.59
CA VAL A 150 10.65 14.20 44.59
C VAL A 150 10.98 13.25 45.75
N PRO A 151 12.26 13.05 46.10
CA PRO A 151 12.61 12.22 47.26
C PRO A 151 12.20 12.94 48.55
N PRO A 152 11.59 12.25 49.55
CA PRO A 152 11.34 12.84 50.85
C PRO A 152 12.67 13.06 51.60
N SER A 153 12.91 14.30 52.02
CA SER A 153 14.08 14.65 52.85
C SER A 153 14.04 13.95 54.21
N PRO A 154 15.19 13.47 54.73
CA PRO A 154 15.29 12.86 56.05
C PRO A 154 15.23 13.92 57.16
N GLY A 155 14.65 13.53 58.30
CA GLY A 155 14.22 14.41 59.38
C GLY A 155 15.31 15.24 60.04
N ILE A 156 14.96 16.50 60.35
CA ILE A 156 15.67 17.33 61.30
C ILE A 156 15.07 17.08 62.68
N VAL A 157 15.93 16.58 63.56
CA VAL A 157 15.69 16.31 64.97
C VAL A 157 15.50 17.65 65.69
N ALA A 158 14.34 17.84 66.34
CA ALA A 158 14.13 18.97 67.23
C ALA A 158 14.80 18.67 68.58
N GLU A 159 15.90 19.37 68.83
CA GLU A 159 16.63 19.43 70.10
C GLU A 159 15.76 20.10 71.19
N PRO A 160 15.68 19.56 72.42
CA PRO A 160 14.91 20.17 73.51
C PRO A 160 15.70 21.30 74.20
N PRO A 161 15.09 22.45 74.53
CA PRO A 161 15.76 23.45 75.36
C PRO A 161 15.87 22.98 76.82
N ALA A 162 17.08 23.15 77.37
CA ALA A 162 17.47 22.87 78.75
C ALA A 162 16.73 23.74 79.79
N PRO A 163 16.62 23.30 81.05
CA PRO A 163 16.03 24.08 82.14
C PRO A 163 17.05 25.04 82.75
N SER A 164 16.64 26.23 83.18
CA SER A 164 17.40 27.06 84.12
C SER A 164 16.48 28.02 84.88
N ASP A 165 16.56 27.91 86.21
CA ASP A 165 16.12 28.74 87.36
C ASP A 165 14.86 29.61 87.29
#